data_AF-A0AAD8LIS8-F1
#
_entry.id   AF-A0AAD8LIS8-F1
#
_cell.length_a   1.000
_cell.length_b   1.000
_cell.length_c   1.000
_cell.angle_alpha   90.00
_cell.angle_beta   90.00
_cell.angle_gamma   90.00
#
_symmetry.space_group_name_H-M   'P 1'
#
loop_
_entity.id
_entity.type
_entity.pdbx_description
1 polymer ?
#
loop_
_entity_poly.entity_id
_entity_poly.type
_entity_poly.pdbx_seq_one_letter_code
_entity_poly.pdbx_strand_id
1 'polypeptide(L)'
;MVLLDGDEFIKQLTAMVVADEENARKSLWITYKRYIPNTRTWKNRKTSQEELECHQEDPVCLVRARLGDCKISTHVSLSLMESFSAAMNSISDIMRENNALDA
;
A
#
# COMPACT_ATOMS: atom_id res chain seq x y z
N MET A 1 -9.54 2.52 -8.48
CA MET A 1 -8.36 2.45 -7.59
C MET A 1 -8.02 3.86 -7.21
N VAL A 2 -8.00 4.18 -5.91
CA VAL A 2 -7.77 5.53 -5.40
C VAL A 2 -6.40 5.57 -4.74
N LEU A 3 -5.65 6.67 -4.96
CA LEU A 3 -4.41 6.95 -4.24
C LEU A 3 -4.76 7.82 -3.03
N LEU A 4 -4.40 7.34 -1.85
CA LEU A 4 -4.73 7.93 -0.56
C LEU A 4 -3.44 8.30 0.18
N ASP A 5 -3.56 9.24 1.10
CA ASP A 5 -2.53 9.48 2.11
C ASP A 5 -2.41 8.28 3.06
N GLY A 6 -1.27 8.14 3.73
CA GLY A 6 -0.95 6.97 4.54
C GLY A 6 -2.01 6.66 5.60
N ASP A 7 -2.45 7.68 6.34
CA ASP A 7 -3.43 7.52 7.42
C ASP A 7 -4.82 7.11 6.88
N GLU A 8 -5.26 7.74 5.79
CA GLU A 8 -6.56 7.42 5.18
C GLU A 8 -6.54 6.03 4.53
N PHE A 9 -5.40 5.61 3.98
CA PHE A 9 -5.21 4.24 3.50
C PHE A 9 -5.38 3.23 4.63
N ILE A 10 -4.73 3.44 5.78
CA ILE A 10 -4.85 2.53 6.94
C ILE A 10 -6.30 2.48 7.42
N LYS A 11 -6.92 3.65 7.63
CA LYS A 11 -8.32 3.75 8.05
C LYS A 11 -9.27 3.03 7.10
N GLN A 12 -9.12 3.25 5.79
CA GLN A 12 -9.98 2.61 4.80
C GLN A 12 -9.71 1.11 4.69
N LEU A 13 -8.45 0.68 4.82
CA LEU A 13 -8.11 -0.74 4.83
C LEU A 13 -8.71 -1.48 6.03
N THR A 14 -8.61 -0.89 7.23
CA THR A 14 -9.25 -1.43 8.43
C THR A 14 -10.76 -1.54 8.25
N ALA A 15 -11.41 -0.48 7.74
CA ALA A 15 -12.85 -0.51 7.48
C ALA A 15 -13.24 -1.58 6.46
N MET A 16 -12.43 -1.78 5.42
CA MET A 16 -12.65 -2.84 4.43
C MET A 16 -12.58 -4.23 5.06
N VAL A 17 -11.58 -4.48 5.90
CA VAL A 17 -11.39 -5.79 6.57
C VAL A 17 -12.54 -6.08 7.54
N VAL A 18 -12.94 -5.11 8.36
CA VAL A 18 -14.04 -5.27 9.32
C VAL A 18 -15.38 -5.47 8.60
N ALA A 19 -15.68 -4.69 7.54
CA ALA A 19 -16.93 -4.82 6.82
C ALA A 19 -17.05 -6.13 6.01
N ASP A 20 -15.94 -6.72 5.60
CA ASP A 20 -15.95 -7.98 4.84
C ASP A 20 -16.21 -9.21 5.73
N GLU A 21 -15.91 -9.11 7.02
CA GLU A 21 -16.30 -10.09 8.04
C GLU A 21 -17.81 -10.35 8.02
N GLU A 22 -18.61 -9.29 7.89
CA GLU A 22 -20.07 -9.36 7.87
C GLU A 22 -20.63 -9.95 6.57
N ASN A 23 -19.88 -9.88 5.46
CA ASN A 23 -20.46 -10.01 4.13
C ASN A 23 -19.94 -11.18 3.28
N ALA A 24 -18.63 -11.50 3.31
CA ALA A 24 -18.09 -12.40 2.27
C ALA A 24 -16.72 -13.08 2.53
N ARG A 25 -15.97 -12.74 3.58
CA ARG A 25 -14.65 -13.35 3.92
C ARG A 25 -13.71 -13.50 2.73
N LYS A 26 -13.55 -12.43 1.96
CA LYS A 26 -12.69 -12.37 0.78
C LYS A 26 -11.22 -12.32 1.18
N SER A 27 -10.35 -12.78 0.28
CA SER A 27 -8.90 -12.66 0.48
C SER A 27 -8.44 -11.21 0.28
N LEU A 28 -7.67 -10.70 1.25
CA LEU A 28 -6.96 -9.43 1.13
C LEU A 28 -5.67 -9.62 0.31
N TRP A 29 -5.52 -8.86 -0.76
CA TRP A 29 -4.32 -8.84 -1.60
C TRP A 29 -3.56 -7.55 -1.39
N ILE A 30 -2.30 -7.63 -0.98
CA ILE A 30 -1.42 -6.48 -0.82
C ILE A 30 -0.22 -6.61 -1.78
N THR A 31 0.14 -5.53 -2.45
CA THR A 31 1.29 -5.48 -3.35
C THR A 31 2.17 -4.29 -3.01
N TYR A 32 3.47 -4.53 -2.89
CA TYR A 32 4.50 -3.52 -2.67
C TYR A 32 5.31 -3.35 -3.95
N LYS A 33 5.48 -2.12 -4.43
CA LYS A 33 6.27 -1.83 -5.62
C LYS A 33 7.14 -0.60 -5.37
N ARG A 34 8.43 -0.68 -5.70
CA ARG A 34 9.30 0.51 -5.72
C ARG A 34 8.70 1.57 -6.65
N TYR A 35 8.50 2.77 -6.11
CA TYR A 35 8.04 3.95 -6.83
C TYR A 35 9.18 4.95 -6.91
N ILE A 36 9.43 5.43 -8.13
CA ILE A 36 10.38 6.50 -8.39
C ILE A 36 9.52 7.65 -8.92
N PRO A 37 9.34 8.73 -8.14
CA PRO A 37 8.54 9.86 -8.60
C PRO A 37 9.11 10.42 -9.91
N ASN A 38 8.27 11.08 -10.70
CA ASN A 38 8.67 11.74 -11.96
C ASN A 38 9.25 10.84 -13.08
N THR A 39 9.21 9.51 -12.95
CA THR A 39 9.56 8.58 -14.04
C THR A 39 8.42 8.45 -15.05
N ARG A 40 8.16 9.51 -15.82
CA ARG A 40 7.17 9.48 -16.91
C ARG A 40 7.68 8.62 -18.05
N THR A 41 7.33 7.34 -18.04
CA THR A 41 7.64 6.32 -19.06
C THR A 41 9.13 6.18 -19.34
N TRP A 42 9.69 5.01 -19.03
CA TRP A 42 11.02 4.59 -19.47
C TRP A 42 11.05 4.38 -21.00
N LYS A 43 10.75 5.42 -21.78
CA LYS A 43 10.97 5.45 -23.21
C LYS A 43 12.44 5.80 -23.39
N ASN A 44 13.28 4.79 -23.61
CA ASN A 44 14.63 4.85 -24.19
C ASN A 44 15.17 6.28 -24.41
N ARG A 45 15.52 7.00 -23.34
CA ARG A 45 16.26 8.25 -23.46
C ARG A 45 17.70 7.93 -23.11
N LYS A 46 18.58 8.22 -24.06
CA LYS A 46 20.03 8.19 -23.85
C LYS A 46 20.31 9.04 -22.62
N THR A 47 20.98 8.42 -21.65
CA THR A 47 21.41 8.98 -20.37
C THR A 47 21.92 10.40 -20.55
N SER A 48 21.07 11.36 -20.25
CA SER A 48 21.42 12.77 -20.09
C SER A 48 21.58 13.05 -18.61
N GLN A 49 22.47 13.99 -18.30
CA GLN A 49 22.93 14.38 -16.97
C GLN A 49 21.81 14.72 -15.96
N GLU A 50 20.59 14.97 -16.44
CA GLU A 50 19.35 15.14 -15.64
C GLU A 50 18.91 13.85 -14.91
N GLU A 51 19.26 12.64 -15.40
CA GLU A 51 18.96 11.38 -14.70
C GLU A 51 19.71 11.27 -13.36
N LEU A 52 20.86 11.95 -13.21
CA LEU A 52 21.61 11.98 -11.96
C LEU A 52 20.93 12.84 -10.87
N GLU A 53 20.16 13.86 -11.25
CA GLU A 53 19.49 14.75 -10.29
C GLU A 53 18.20 14.14 -9.74
N CYS A 54 17.52 13.28 -10.51
CA CYS A 54 16.34 12.53 -10.04
C CYS A 54 16.68 11.49 -8.95
N HIS A 55 17.96 11.16 -8.75
CA HIS A 55 18.41 10.25 -7.70
C HIS A 55 18.48 10.88 -6.30
N GLN A 56 18.17 12.17 -6.15
CA GLN A 56 18.17 12.84 -4.84
C GLN A 56 16.83 12.74 -4.09
N GLU A 57 15.76 12.27 -4.72
CA GLU A 57 14.49 12.04 -4.02
C GLU A 57 14.53 10.74 -3.22
N ASP A 58 14.04 10.81 -1.97
CA ASP A 58 13.96 9.64 -1.10
C ASP A 58 13.16 8.52 -1.78
N PRO A 59 13.61 7.26 -1.70
CA PRO A 59 12.90 6.15 -2.30
C PRO A 59 11.52 5.99 -1.64
N VAL A 60 10.50 5.85 -2.49
CA VAL A 60 9.11 5.67 -2.08
C VAL A 60 8.63 4.27 -2.46
N CYS A 61 7.82 3.65 -1.62
CA CYS A 61 7.11 2.41 -1.93
C CYS A 61 5.65 2.74 -2.29
N LEU A 62 5.18 2.27 -3.44
CA LEU A 62 3.76 2.25 -3.76
C LEU A 62 3.15 0.95 -3.21
N VAL A 63 2.25 1.11 -2.24
CA VAL A 63 1.48 0.02 -1.66
C VAL A 63 0.10 0.01 -2.29
N ARG A 64 -0.38 -1.18 -2.66
CA ARG A 64 -1.74 -1.38 -3.18
C ARG A 64 -2.42 -2.47 -2.38
N ALA A 65 -3.67 -2.24 -1.99
CA ALA A 65 -4.50 -3.23 -1.34
C ALA A 65 -5.80 -3.46 -2.13
N ARG A 66 -6.23 -4.73 -2.17
CA ARG A 66 -7.47 -5.15 -2.82
C ARG A 66 -8.20 -6.16 -1.95
N LEU A 67 -9.48 -5.91 -1.68
CA LEU A 67 -10.40 -6.84 -1.05
C LEU A 67 -11.66 -6.92 -1.93
N GLY A 68 -11.84 -8.02 -2.65
CA GLY A 68 -12.88 -8.13 -3.69
C GLY A 68 -12.70 -7.08 -4.80
N ASP A 69 -13.69 -6.19 -4.93
CA ASP A 69 -13.70 -5.12 -5.95
C ASP A 69 -13.17 -3.79 -5.42
N CYS A 70 -13.02 -3.65 -4.10
CA CYS A 70 -12.46 -2.48 -3.45
C CYS A 70 -10.95 -2.46 -3.62
N LYS A 71 -10.41 -1.34 -4.14
CA LYS A 71 -8.98 -1.17 -4.46
C LYS A 71 -8.49 0.20 -4.02
N ILE A 72 -7.53 0.22 -3.11
CA ILE A 72 -6.89 1.41 -2.56
C ILE A 72 -5.37 1.33 -2.70
N SER A 73 -4.69 2.47 -2.67
CA SER A 73 -3.24 2.54 -2.79
C SER A 73 -2.68 3.74 -2.05
N THR A 74 -1.42 3.68 -1.63
CA THR A 74 -0.73 4.79 -0.97
C THR A 74 0.77 4.77 -1.25
N HIS A 75 1.42 5.90 -1.04
CA HIS A 75 2.87 6.04 -1.08
C HIS A 75 3.43 6.00 0.34
N VAL A 76 4.45 5.20 0.55
CA VAL A 76 5.14 5.07 1.84
C VAL A 76 6.60 5.43 1.65
N SER A 77 7.03 6.53 2.24
CA SER A 77 8.44 6.91 2.35
C SER A 77 9.13 6.09 3.44
N LEU A 78 10.47 6.08 3.41
CA LEU A 78 11.27 5.46 4.47
C LEU A 78 10.92 5.99 5.86
N SER A 79 10.65 7.29 6.00
CA SER A 79 10.29 7.93 7.26
C SER A 79 8.98 7.43 7.89
N LEU A 80 8.07 6.90 7.07
CA LEU A 80 6.77 6.37 7.51
C LEU A 80 6.75 4.84 7.55
N MET A 81 7.85 4.18 7.19
CA MET A 81 7.91 2.73 7.01
C MET A 81 7.60 1.97 8.31
N GLU A 82 8.14 2.43 9.44
CA GLU A 82 8.00 1.75 10.73
C GLU A 82 6.56 1.86 11.27
N SER A 83 5.98 3.07 11.25
CA SER A 83 4.58 3.27 11.65
C SER A 83 3.61 2.54 10.72
N PHE A 84 3.87 2.56 9.41
CA PHE A 84 3.07 1.82 8.43
C PHE A 84 3.14 0.31 8.67
N SER A 85 4.34 -0.24 8.90
CA SER A 85 4.54 -1.67 9.20
C SER A 85 3.77 -2.09 10.45
N ALA A 86 3.85 -1.31 11.52
CA ALA A 86 3.09 -1.56 12.75
C ALA A 86 1.58 -1.59 12.50
N ALA A 87 1.04 -0.62 11.75
CA ALA A 87 -0.38 -0.59 11.41
C ALA A 87 -0.82 -1.79 10.57
N MET A 88 0.00 -2.21 9.59
CA MET A 88 -0.28 -3.38 8.77
C MET A 88 -0.26 -4.68 9.59
N ASN A 89 0.64 -4.80 10.58
CA ASN A 89 0.66 -5.93 11.50
C ASN A 89 -0.62 -5.99 12.32
N SER A 90 -1.08 -4.86 12.87
CA SER A 90 -2.36 -4.81 13.59
C SER A 90 -3.54 -5.23 12.74
N ILE A 91 -3.58 -4.83 11.46
CA ILE A 91 -4.63 -5.28 10.53
C ILE A 91 -4.54 -6.79 10.28
N SER A 92 -3.32 -7.34 10.17
CA SER A 92 -3.12 -8.78 10.03
C SER A 92 -3.59 -9.56 11.26
N ASP A 93 -3.38 -9.02 12.45
CA ASP A 93 -3.84 -9.64 13.71
C ASP A 93 -5.37 -9.68 13.78
N ILE A 94 -6.04 -8.57 13.44
CA ILE A 94 -7.51 -8.52 13.32
C ILE A 94 -8.02 -9.60 12.35
N MET A 95 -7.41 -9.69 11.15
CA MET A 95 -7.79 -10.73 10.18
C MET A 95 -7.57 -12.14 10.73
N ARG A 96 -6.54 -12.36 11.55
CA ARG A 96 -6.24 -13.68 12.13
C ARG A 96 -7.23 -14.05 13.22
N GLU A 97 -7.53 -13.12 14.13
CA GLU A 97 -8.54 -13.31 15.19
C GLU A 97 -9.90 -13.64 14.58
N ASN A 98 -10.29 -12.91 13.52
CA ASN A 98 -11.54 -13.15 12.79
C ASN A 98 -11.60 -14.55 12.14
N ASN A 99 -10.47 -15.13 11.74
CA ASN A 99 -10.44 -16.48 11.21
C ASN A 99 -10.36 -17.56 12.30
N ALA A 100 -9.90 -17.23 13.51
CA ALA A 100 -9.71 -18.16 14.61
C ALA A 100 -10.98 -18.39 15.45
N LEU A 101 -11.91 -17.42 15.48
CA LEU A 101 -13.16 -17.52 16.25
C LEU A 101 -14.17 -18.55 15.69
N ASP A 102 -13.97 -19.05 14.47
CA ASP A 102 -14.83 -20.05 13.82
C ASP A 102 -14.19 -21.45 13.64
N ALA A 103 -13.01 -21.69 14.25
CA ALA A 103 -12.32 -22.98 14.23
C ALA A 103 -12.59 -23.79 15.51
#